data_AF-A0A955UE58-F1
#
_entry.id   AF-A0A955UE58-F1
#
_cell.length_a   1.000
_cell.length_b   1.000
_cell.length_c   1.000
_cell.angle_alpha   90.00
_cell.angle_beta   90.00
_cell.angle_gamma   90.00
#
_symmetry.space_group_name_H-M   'P 1'
#
loop_
_entity.id
_entity.type
_entity.pdbx_description
1 polymer ?
#
loop_
_entity_poly.entity_id
_entity_poly.type
_entity_poly.pdbx_seq_one_letter_code
_entity_poly.pdbx_strand_id
1 'polypeptide(L)'
;MDLHELKSSLHDCRRCGLSSGRTQVVFGTGHPQADIMFVGEAPGFYEDRQGEPFVGAAGKLLNELLQSIGLSRADIFIANVIKCRPPNNR
;
A
#
# COMPACT_ATOMS: atom_id res chain seq x y z
N MET A 1 7.41 12.27 -15.04
CA MET A 1 7.19 11.23 -14.04
C MET A 1 6.06 11.65 -13.13
N ASP A 2 4.84 11.33 -13.55
CA ASP A 2 3.65 11.39 -12.71
C ASP A 2 3.53 10.12 -11.84
N LEU A 3 2.47 10.05 -11.02
CA LEU A 3 2.24 8.93 -10.11
C LEU A 3 1.99 7.60 -10.84
N HIS A 4 1.38 7.65 -12.03
CA HIS A 4 1.10 6.47 -12.84
C HIS A 4 2.40 5.93 -13.47
N GLU A 5 3.23 6.81 -14.03
CA GLU A 5 4.55 6.50 -14.53
C GLU A 5 5.44 5.90 -13.42
N LEU A 6 5.38 6.47 -12.21
CA LEU A 6 6.10 5.94 -11.06
C LEU A 6 5.62 4.53 -10.67
N LYS A 7 4.30 4.30 -10.59
CA LYS A 7 3.72 2.97 -10.30
C LYS A 7 4.20 1.94 -11.32
N SER A 8 4.12 2.28 -12.60
CA SER A 8 4.54 1.40 -13.70
C SER A 8 6.04 1.11 -13.64
N SER A 9 6.88 2.09 -13.30
CA SER A 9 8.34 1.89 -13.19
C SER A 9 8.76 0.95 -12.07
N LEU A 10 7.89 0.72 -11.07
CA LEU A 10 8.20 -0.06 -9.87
C LEU A 10 7.62 -1.48 -9.88
N HIS A 11 6.81 -1.88 -10.87
CA HIS A 11 6.10 -3.17 -10.86
C HIS A 11 7.03 -4.39 -10.72
N ASP A 12 8.23 -4.35 -11.29
CA ASP A 12 9.28 -5.37 -11.14
C ASP A 12 10.54 -4.79 -10.47
N CYS A 13 10.37 -3.94 -9.46
CA CYS A 13 11.52 -3.38 -8.73
C CYS A 13 12.36 -4.50 -8.09
N ARG A 14 13.67 -4.56 -8.37
CA ARG A 14 14.61 -5.55 -7.79
C ARG A 14 15.77 -4.90 -7.03
N ARG A 15 15.54 -3.70 -6.51
CA ARG A 15 16.59 -2.86 -5.88
C ARG A 15 16.99 -3.29 -4.46
N CYS A 16 16.30 -4.26 -3.85
CA CYS A 16 16.63 -4.79 -2.53
C CYS A 16 16.26 -6.27 -2.39
N GLY A 17 16.74 -6.92 -1.33
CA GLY A 17 16.53 -8.35 -1.09
C GLY A 17 15.07 -8.77 -0.87
N LEU A 18 14.15 -7.84 -0.61
CA LEU A 18 12.73 -8.15 -0.43
C LEU A 18 12.04 -8.58 -1.73
N SER A 19 12.64 -8.31 -2.89
CA SER A 19 12.05 -8.65 -4.18
C SER A 19 11.92 -10.14 -4.44
N SER A 20 12.75 -10.97 -3.79
CA SER A 20 12.71 -12.43 -3.97
C SER A 20 11.56 -13.11 -3.25
N GLY A 21 11.03 -12.50 -2.19
CA GLY A 21 10.03 -13.10 -1.30
C GLY A 21 8.59 -12.59 -1.48
N ARG A 22 8.41 -11.51 -2.24
CA ARG A 22 7.07 -10.94 -2.51
C ARG A 22 6.35 -11.73 -3.61
N THR A 23 5.03 -11.69 -3.59
CA THR A 23 4.20 -12.08 -4.74
C THR A 23 4.15 -10.93 -5.75
N GLN A 24 3.93 -9.70 -5.27
CA GLN A 24 3.89 -8.51 -6.12
C GLN A 24 4.25 -7.24 -5.33
N VAL A 25 4.53 -6.16 -6.06
CA VAL A 25 4.76 -4.85 -5.44
C VAL A 25 3.42 -4.24 -5.02
N VAL A 26 3.32 -3.81 -3.77
CA VAL A 26 2.18 -3.06 -3.24
C VAL A 26 2.53 -1.58 -3.25
N PHE A 27 2.15 -0.89 -4.32
CA PHE A 27 2.55 0.50 -4.56
C PHE A 27 1.86 1.48 -3.59
N GLY A 28 0.54 1.52 -3.64
CA GLY A 28 -0.33 2.51 -3.03
C GLY A 28 -1.63 2.62 -3.82
N THR A 29 -2.70 3.09 -3.18
CA THR A 29 -4.03 3.26 -3.78
C THR A 29 -4.75 4.45 -3.19
N GLY A 30 -5.80 4.94 -3.87
CA GLY A 30 -6.61 6.08 -3.46
C GLY A 30 -6.51 7.26 -4.43
N HIS A 31 -6.94 8.44 -3.99
CA HIS A 31 -6.99 9.63 -4.83
C HIS A 31 -5.58 10.20 -5.05
N PRO A 32 -5.10 10.33 -6.31
CA PRO A 32 -3.75 10.82 -6.62
C PRO A 32 -3.44 12.26 -6.19
N GLN A 33 -4.46 13.01 -5.80
CA GLN A 33 -4.41 14.42 -5.37
C GLN A 33 -5.08 14.60 -4.01
N ALA A 34 -5.18 13.52 -3.21
CA ALA A 34 -5.71 13.62 -1.87
C ALA A 34 -4.91 14.60 -1.02
N ASP A 35 -5.62 15.38 -0.19
CA ASP A 35 -5.00 16.26 0.80
C ASP A 35 -4.35 15.46 1.96
N ILE A 36 -4.81 14.22 2.17
CA ILE A 36 -4.36 13.36 3.26
C ILE A 36 -3.76 12.07 2.70
N MET A 37 -2.54 11.76 3.12
CA MET A 37 -1.87 10.50 2.84
C MET A 37 -1.61 9.70 4.12
N PHE A 38 -1.99 8.43 4.12
CA PHE A 38 -1.64 7.48 5.16
C PHE A 38 -0.44 6.63 4.72
N VAL A 39 0.57 6.52 5.59
CA VAL A 39 1.79 5.75 5.32
C VAL A 39 2.00 4.71 6.41
N GLY A 40 1.84 3.43 6.07
CA GLY A 40 2.18 2.30 6.93
C GLY A 40 3.63 1.83 6.75
N GLU A 41 3.99 0.76 7.43
CA GLU A 41 5.34 0.21 7.42
C GLU A 41 5.64 -0.60 6.15
N ALA A 42 4.95 -1.73 5.99
CA ALA A 42 5.17 -2.68 4.90
C ALA A 42 3.90 -3.50 4.60
N PRO A 43 3.81 -4.17 3.43
CA PRO A 43 2.68 -5.02 3.10
C PRO A 43 2.66 -6.29 3.96
N GLY A 44 1.47 -6.70 4.39
CA GLY A 44 1.23 -8.01 5.00
C GLY A 44 0.95 -9.10 3.97
N PHE A 45 0.53 -10.27 4.46
CA PHE A 45 0.25 -11.44 3.61
C PHE A 45 -0.87 -11.17 2.58
N TYR A 46 -1.99 -10.58 3.01
CA TYR A 46 -3.12 -10.34 2.12
C TYR A 46 -2.82 -9.22 1.13
N GLU A 47 -2.11 -8.18 1.56
CA GLU A 47 -1.66 -7.07 0.73
C GLU A 47 -0.73 -7.56 -0.38
N ASP A 48 0.26 -8.38 -0.04
CA ASP A 48 1.18 -8.99 -1.02
C ASP A 48 0.44 -9.85 -2.05
N ARG A 49 -0.60 -10.58 -1.64
CA ARG A 49 -1.39 -11.40 -2.57
C ARG A 49 -2.33 -10.61 -3.46
N GLN A 50 -2.83 -9.46 -3.00
CA GLN A 50 -3.81 -8.65 -3.72
C GLN A 50 -3.19 -7.46 -4.48
N GLY A 51 -1.99 -7.04 -4.11
CA GLY A 51 -1.34 -5.85 -4.68
C GLY A 51 -1.87 -4.53 -4.12
N GLU A 52 -2.71 -4.60 -3.08
CA GLU A 52 -3.39 -3.46 -2.48
C GLU A 52 -3.01 -3.28 -1.01
N PRO A 53 -2.76 -2.03 -0.56
CA PRO A 53 -2.36 -1.77 0.81
C PRO A 53 -3.55 -1.83 1.77
N PHE A 54 -3.29 -2.28 3.01
CA PHE A 54 -4.27 -2.33 4.10
C PHE A 54 -5.54 -3.11 3.71
N VAL A 55 -5.44 -4.35 3.24
CA VAL A 55 -6.62 -5.19 2.94
C VAL A 55 -6.90 -6.23 4.03
N GLY A 56 -5.96 -6.43 4.96
CA GLY A 56 -6.12 -7.28 6.14
C GLY A 56 -6.88 -6.62 7.29
N ALA A 57 -6.75 -7.19 8.50
CA ALA A 57 -7.47 -6.74 9.69
C ALA A 57 -7.20 -5.27 10.06
N ALA A 58 -5.94 -4.83 10.01
CA ALA A 58 -5.56 -3.43 10.25
C ALA A 58 -6.22 -2.48 9.23
N GLY A 59 -6.41 -2.96 7.99
CA GLY A 59 -7.10 -2.20 6.96
C GLY A 59 -8.59 -2.05 7.16
N LYS A 60 -9.24 -3.07 7.74
CA LYS A 60 -10.65 -2.98 8.17
C LYS A 60 -10.81 -1.93 9.27
N LEU A 61 -9.93 -1.95 10.27
CA LEU A 61 -9.93 -0.93 11.33
C LEU A 61 -9.69 0.47 10.75
N LEU A 62 -8.74 0.63 9.82
CA LEU A 62 -8.53 1.93 9.16
C LEU A 62 -9.80 2.41 8.45
N ASN A 63 -10.55 1.52 7.78
CA ASN A 63 -11.80 1.90 7.13
C ASN A 63 -12.85 2.38 8.14
N GLU A 64 -12.98 1.72 9.28
CA GLU A 64 -13.88 2.14 10.37
C GLU A 64 -13.49 3.51 10.93
N LEU A 65 -12.19 3.76 11.12
CA LEU A 65 -11.67 5.04 11.59
C LEU A 65 -11.85 6.18 10.59
N LEU A 66 -11.72 5.91 9.29
CA LEU A 66 -12.01 6.91 8.25
C LEU A 66 -13.49 7.26 8.23
N GLN A 67 -14.35 6.25 8.28
CA GLN A 67 -15.80 6.44 8.31
C GLN A 67 -16.25 7.26 9.51
N SER A 68 -15.62 7.07 10.68
CA SER A 68 -15.98 7.82 11.89
C SER A 68 -15.68 9.32 11.80
N ILE A 69 -14.81 9.73 10.87
CA ILE A 69 -14.49 11.14 10.57
C ILE A 69 -15.04 11.61 9.23
N GLY A 70 -15.96 10.84 8.62
CA GLY A 70 -16.63 11.21 7.38
C GLY A 70 -15.75 11.10 6.13
N LEU A 71 -14.65 10.34 6.18
CA LEU A 71 -13.77 10.06 5.06
C LEU A 71 -13.91 8.61 4.57
N SER A 72 -13.49 8.38 3.34
CA SER A 72 -13.41 7.07 2.70
C SER A 72 -12.04 6.85 2.07
N ARG A 73 -11.79 5.63 1.56
CA ARG A 73 -10.57 5.35 0.78
C ARG A 73 -10.45 6.16 -0.50
N ALA A 74 -11.57 6.66 -1.04
CA ALA A 74 -11.57 7.49 -2.23
C ALA A 74 -11.16 8.93 -1.94
N ASP A 75 -11.15 9.36 -0.67
CA ASP A 75 -10.81 10.73 -0.27
C ASP A 75 -9.33 10.89 0.12
N ILE A 76 -8.62 9.77 0.27
CA ILE A 76 -7.25 9.71 0.77
C ILE A 76 -6.34 8.98 -0.21
N PHE A 77 -5.04 9.08 -0.01
CA PHE A 77 -4.07 8.17 -0.60
C PHE A 77 -3.42 7.30 0.49
N ILE A 78 -3.25 6.01 0.25
CA ILE A 78 -2.67 5.08 1.22
C ILE A 78 -1.53 4.31 0.59
N ALA A 79 -0.41 4.23 1.30
CA ALA A 79 0.72 3.40 0.90
C ALA A 79 1.51 2.91 2.12
N ASN A 80 2.58 2.16 1.86
CA ASN A 80 3.58 1.79 2.87
C ASN A 80 4.95 2.39 2.53
N VAL A 81 5.82 2.56 3.53
CA VAL A 81 7.23 2.95 3.34
C VAL A 81 7.92 1.90 2.46
N ILE A 82 7.77 0.62 2.81
CA ILE A 82 8.28 -0.51 2.05
C ILE A 82 7.17 -1.04 1.14
N LYS A 83 7.51 -1.39 -0.11
CA LYS A 83 6.53 -1.84 -1.14
C LYS A 83 6.46 -3.35 -1.34
N CYS A 84 7.25 -4.10 -0.59
CA CYS A 84 7.37 -5.57 -0.68
C CYS A 84 7.19 -6.15 0.71
N ARG A 85 6.46 -7.26 0.82
CA ARG A 85 6.27 -7.93 2.11
C ARG A 85 7.60 -8.46 2.69
N PRO A 86 7.96 -8.09 3.93
CA PRO A 86 9.09 -8.69 4.62
C PRO A 86 8.84 -10.16 4.99
N PRO A 87 9.87 -11.01 5.03
CA PRO A 87 9.72 -12.40 5.46
C PRO A 87 9.13 -12.45 6.87
N ASN A 88 8.12 -13.30 7.09
CA ASN A 88 7.44 -13.42 8.39
C ASN A 88 6.81 -12.12 8.94
N ASN A 89 6.58 -11.11 8.08
CA ASN A 89 6.06 -9.79 8.45
C ASN A 89 6.92 -9.06 9.51
N ARG A 90 8.25 -9.23 9.46
CA ARG A 90 9.24 -8.57 10.32
C ARG A 90 10.51 -8.23 9.55
#